data_AF-A0A662CTI9-F1
#
_entry.id   AF-A0A662CTI9-F1
#
_cell.length_a   1.000
_cell.length_b   1.000
_cell.length_c   1.000
_cell.angle_alpha   90.00
_cell.angle_beta   90.00
_cell.angle_gamma   90.00
#
_symmetry.space_group_name_H-M   'P 1'
#
loop_
_entity.id
_entity.type
_entity.pdbx_description
1 polymer ?
#
loop_
_entity_poly.entity_id
_entity_poly.type
_entity_poly.pdbx_seq_one_letter_code
_entity_poly.pdbx_strand_id
1 'polypeptide(L)' 'MNLKNYKSKNLVSPDLPIPYKVSYRAVKYPRLEFKTGELLIILPFGHRPEKILDKYKSWIVQK' A
#
# COMPACT_ATOMS: atom_id res chain seq x y z
N MET A 1 -2.80 -25.41 -1.29
CA MET A 1 -2.46 -23.98 -1.13
C MET A 1 -3.74 -23.20 -0.86
N ASN A 2 -3.92 -22.72 0.37
CA ASN A 2 -5.19 -22.15 0.84
C ASN A 2 -5.14 -20.61 0.70
N LEU A 3 -5.80 -20.06 -0.32
CA LEU A 3 -5.74 -18.64 -0.73
C LEU A 3 -6.71 -17.71 0.05
N LYS A 4 -7.12 -18.07 1.26
CA LYS A 4 -8.25 -17.37 1.93
C LYS A 4 -7.91 -16.33 3.00
N ASN A 5 -6.64 -15.95 3.25
CA ASN A 5 -6.34 -15.03 4.37
C ASN A 5 -5.22 -14.00 4.11
N TYR A 6 -5.34 -13.18 3.06
CA TYR A 6 -4.62 -11.90 2.99
C TYR A 6 -5.52 -10.80 3.56
N LYS A 7 -5.76 -10.84 4.87
CA LYS A 7 -6.49 -9.78 5.59
C LYS A 7 -5.82 -8.45 5.27
N SER A 8 -6.58 -7.53 4.69
CA SER A 8 -6.21 -6.12 4.58
C SER A 8 -5.95 -5.60 6.00
N LYS A 9 -4.69 -5.44 6.37
CA LYS A 9 -4.32 -4.79 7.63
C LYS A 9 -4.30 -3.28 7.38
N ASN A 10 -5.02 -2.55 8.22
CA ASN A 10 -4.79 -1.11 8.39
C ASN A 10 -3.43 -0.96 9.05
N LEU A 11 -2.47 -0.44 8.29
CA LEU A 11 -1.13 -0.17 8.79
C LEU A 11 -0.99 1.34 8.97
N VAL A 12 -0.47 1.74 10.11
CA VAL A 12 -0.10 3.12 10.41
C VAL A 12 1.41 3.14 10.51
N SER A 13 2.08 3.82 9.59
CA SER A 13 3.51 4.08 9.71
C SER A 13 3.66 5.39 10.48
N PRO A 14 4.54 5.49 11.50
CA PRO A 14 4.75 6.75 12.23
C PRO A 14 5.15 7.91 11.30
N ASP A 15 5.74 7.57 10.17
CA ASP A 15 6.20 8.46 9.11
C ASP A 15 5.14 8.90 8.08
N LEU A 16 3.93 8.33 8.12
CA LEU A 16 2.85 8.70 7.20
C LEU A 16 1.71 9.37 7.97
N PRO A 17 1.22 10.53 7.48
CA PRO A 17 0.14 11.26 8.14
C PRO A 17 -1.23 10.59 7.99
N ILE A 18 -1.34 9.52 7.20
CA ILE A 18 -2.60 8.85 6.87
C ILE A 18 -2.49 7.33 6.98
N PRO A 19 -3.59 6.64 7.33
CA PRO A 19 -3.63 5.18 7.32
C PRO A 19 -3.51 4.65 5.88
N TYR A 20 -2.91 3.47 5.75
CA TYR A 20 -2.84 2.79 4.46
C TYR A 20 -3.16 1.30 4.55
N LYS A 21 -3.61 0.75 3.41
CA LYS A 21 -3.81 -0.69 3.19
C LYS A 21 -2.91 -1.19 2.08
N VAL A 22 -2.49 -2.44 2.20
CA VAL A 22 -1.74 -3.14 1.14
C VAL A 22 -2.62 -4.25 0.55
N SER A 23 -2.75 -4.27 -0.77
CA SER A 23 -3.45 -5.31 -1.53
C SER A 23 -2.51 -5.91 -2.58
N TYR A 24 -2.24 -7.21 -2.44
CA TYR A 24 -1.48 -7.94 -3.44
C TYR A 24 -2.40 -8.43 -4.56
N ARG A 25 -2.05 -8.14 -5.81
CA ARG A 25 -2.84 -8.49 -7.00
C ARG A 25 -1.94 -8.96 -8.13
N ALA A 26 -2.52 -9.67 -9.08
CA ALA A 26 -1.87 -10.03 -10.35
C ALA A 26 -1.79 -8.80 -11.28
N VAL A 27 -0.95 -7.82 -10.93
CA VAL A 27 -0.71 -6.59 -11.71
C VAL A 27 0.76 -6.50 -12.08
N LYS A 28 1.06 -5.86 -13.22
CA LYS A 28 2.44 -5.69 -13.69
C LYS A 28 3.23 -4.64 -12.88
N TYR A 29 2.55 -3.62 -12.37
CA TYR A 29 3.18 -2.48 -11.69
C TYR A 29 2.47 -2.11 -10.38
N PRO A 30 3.22 -1.69 -9.34
CA PRO A 30 2.67 -1.09 -8.14
C PRO A 30 1.81 0.14 -8.44
N ARG A 31 0.75 0.34 -7.65
CA ARG A 31 -0.12 1.52 -7.75
C ARG A 31 -0.43 2.08 -6.36
N LEU A 32 -0.59 3.39 -6.30
CA LEU A 32 -1.07 4.13 -5.15
C LEU A 32 -2.43 4.73 -5.53
N GLU A 33 -3.46 4.39 -4.77
CA GLU A 33 -4.80 4.94 -4.94
C GLU A 33 -5.20 5.68 -3.67
N PHE A 34 -5.44 6.98 -3.79
CA PHE A 34 -6.09 7.74 -2.72
C PHE A 34 -7.59 7.48 -2.79
N LYS A 35 -8.13 6.89 -1.73
CA LYS A 35 -9.57 6.81 -1.47
C LYS A 35 -9.89 7.76 -0.33
N THR A 36 -11.14 8.14 -0.18
CA THR A 36 -11.56 9.11 0.85
C THR A 36 -11.03 8.72 2.23
N GLY A 37 -10.01 9.45 2.70
CA GLY A 37 -9.37 9.27 4.01
C GLY A 37 -8.36 8.11 4.15
N GLU A 38 -8.03 7.38 3.07
CA GLU A 38 -7.12 6.23 3.16
C GLU A 38 -6.29 6.04 1.87
N LEU A 39 -5.03 5.65 2.05
CA LEU A 39 -4.15 5.27 0.94
C LEU A 39 -4.21 3.75 0.68
N LEU A 40 -4.55 3.34 -0.53
CA LEU A 40 -4.48 1.95 -0.96
C LEU A 40 -3.23 1.72 -1.81
N ILE A 41 -2.37 0.81 -1.35
CA ILE A 41 -1.18 0.36 -2.06
C ILE A 41 -1.48 -0.97 -2.72
N ILE A 42 -1.49 -1.00 -4.05
CA ILE A 42 -1.67 -2.22 -4.81
C ILE A 42 -0.30 -2.70 -5.28
N LEU A 43 0.08 -3.92 -4.92
CA LEU A 43 1.38 -4.50 -5.23
C LEU A 43 1.24 -5.77 -6.08
N PRO A 44 2.16 -6.01 -7.03
CA PRO A 44 2.40 -7.35 -7.54
C PRO A 44 2.79 -8.30 -6.42
N PHE A 45 2.51 -9.59 -6.57
CA PHE A 45 2.97 -10.60 -5.62
C PHE A 45 4.50 -10.59 -5.49
N GLY A 46 5.00 -10.76 -4.26
CA GLY A 46 6.44 -10.77 -3.96
C GLY A 46 7.09 -9.39 -3.79
N HIS A 47 6.36 -8.29 -4.05
CA HIS A 47 6.86 -6.94 -3.78
C HIS A 47 6.71 -6.56 -2.32
N ARG A 48 7.60 -5.69 -1.83
CA ARG A 48 7.56 -5.17 -0.46
C ARG A 48 6.95 -3.77 -0.42
N PRO A 49 5.94 -3.50 0.45
CA PRO A 49 5.31 -2.20 0.56
C PRO A 49 6.26 -1.12 1.05
N GLU A 50 7.23 -1.44 1.92
CA GLU A 50 8.15 -0.44 2.48
C GLU A 50 8.97 0.26 1.39
N LYS A 51 9.42 -0.47 0.36
CA LYS A 51 10.19 0.10 -0.76
C LYS A 51 9.37 1.07 -1.62
N ILE A 52 8.07 0.82 -1.74
CA ILE A 52 7.17 1.70 -2.50
C ILE A 52 6.83 2.92 -1.66
N LEU A 53 6.53 2.74 -0.38
CA LEU A 53 6.26 3.83 0.54
C LEU A 53 7.44 4.80 0.64
N ASP A 54 8.65 4.30 0.78
CA ASP A 54 9.86 5.12 0.81
C ASP A 54 10.02 5.95 -0.48
N LYS A 55 9.90 5.29 -1.64
CA LYS A 55 10.00 5.93 -2.95
C LYS A 55 8.98 7.04 -3.18
N TYR A 56 7.76 6.87 -2.68
CA TYR A 56 6.65 7.80 -2.90
C TYR A 56 6.32 8.67 -1.67
N LYS A 57 7.11 8.61 -0.60
CA LYS A 57 6.85 9.32 0.68
C LYS A 57 6.58 10.81 0.45
N SER A 58 7.44 11.48 -0.31
CA SER A 58 7.30 12.91 -0.60
C SER A 58 6.01 13.24 -1.37
N TRP A 59 5.61 12.38 -2.31
CA TRP A 59 4.37 12.56 -3.06
C TRP A 59 3.13 12.34 -2.18
N ILE A 60 3.18 11.35 -1.28
CA ILE A 60 2.08 11.04 -0.36
C ILE A 60 1.89 12.17 0.66
N VAL A 61 2.97 12.77 1.16
CA VAL A 61 2.91 13.87 2.14
C VAL A 61 2.47 15.19 1.51
N GLN A 62 2.77 15.44 0.23
CA GLN A 62 2.40 16.67 -0.48
C GLN A 62 0.98 16.66 -1.06
N LYS A 63 0.29 15.51 -1.03
CA LYS A 63 -1.05 15.34 -1.57
C LYS A 63 -2.12 15.60 -0.53
#